data_AF-A0A2I0PEN9-F1
#
_entry.id   AF-A0A2I0PEN9-F1
#
_cell.length_a   1.000
_cell.length_b   1.000
_cell.length_c   1.000
_cell.angle_alpha   90.00
_cell.angle_beta   90.00
_cell.angle_gamma   90.00
#
_symmetry.space_group_name_H-M   'P 1'
#
loop_
_entity.id
_entity.type
_entity.pdbx_description
1 polymer ?
#
loop_
_entity_poly.entity_id
_entity_poly.type
_entity_poly.pdbx_seq_one_letter_code
_entity_poly.pdbx_strand_id
1 'polypeptide(L)'
;MKMHKSIIVLSGLMILCMFMLPVSAYQFSMTNVENYNSQTDLYPDGTYSHAYVYNWLTGQGWSQAFYQVDTSVDDTDFATSGGGLNNADFHYHYGHGDWISSVGYLEYSNYPTSSLIRTEVYKKWGTSLISANKWVVLDSCWALLDLQWGGALRHSHGILGFASIKYSDPALTNSFLNNCITYDYSLASSWQSATQSVFIWRRNAGSCSI
;
A
#
# COMPACT_ATOMS: atom_id res chain seq x y z
N MET A 1 8.36 53.97 -26.46
CA MET A 1 7.73 52.70 -26.86
C MET A 1 8.32 51.47 -26.11
N LYS A 2 8.41 51.51 -24.77
CA LYS A 2 9.01 50.44 -23.93
C LYS A 2 7.98 49.64 -23.10
N MET A 3 6.73 50.09 -23.04
CA MET A 3 5.68 49.55 -22.16
C MET A 3 5.13 48.17 -22.59
N HIS A 4 5.19 47.84 -23.90
CA HIS A 4 4.60 46.60 -24.40
C HIS A 4 5.35 45.33 -23.98
N LYS A 5 6.67 45.40 -23.75
CA LYS A 5 7.47 44.21 -23.39
C LYS A 5 7.21 43.75 -21.95
N SER A 6 6.99 44.69 -21.03
CA SER A 6 6.75 44.38 -19.61
C SER A 6 5.39 43.71 -19.37
N ILE A 7 4.36 44.08 -20.15
CA ILE A 7 3.02 43.48 -20.04
C ILE A 7 3.03 42.03 -20.54
N ILE A 8 3.73 41.76 -21.65
CA ILE A 8 3.83 40.39 -22.22
C ILE A 8 4.56 39.44 -21.25
N VAL A 9 5.62 39.90 -20.58
CA VAL A 9 6.36 39.10 -19.59
C VAL A 9 5.51 38.83 -18.35
N LEU A 10 4.75 39.83 -17.85
CA LEU A 10 3.88 39.66 -16.68
C LEU A 10 2.70 38.71 -16.97
N SER A 11 2.10 38.81 -18.16
CA SER A 11 1.04 37.90 -18.60
C SER A 11 1.55 36.47 -18.80
N GLY A 12 2.77 36.30 -19.33
CA GLY A 12 3.43 35.00 -19.42
C GLY A 12 3.71 34.36 -18.06
N LEU A 13 4.13 35.16 -17.07
CA LEU A 13 4.37 34.69 -15.70
C LEU A 13 3.07 34.32 -14.97
N MET A 14 2.00 35.09 -15.15
CA MET A 14 0.68 34.78 -14.58
C MET A 14 0.07 33.51 -15.18
N ILE A 15 0.23 33.27 -16.48
CA ILE A 15 -0.18 32.01 -17.12
C ILE A 15 0.65 30.84 -16.58
N LEU A 16 1.97 31.02 -16.39
CA LEU A 16 2.84 30.02 -15.77
C LEU A 16 2.44 29.72 -14.30
N CYS A 17 2.00 30.72 -13.54
CA CYS A 17 1.46 30.55 -12.20
C CYS A 17 0.07 29.89 -12.18
N MET A 18 -0.74 30.05 -13.25
CA MET A 18 -2.01 29.30 -13.39
C MET A 18 -1.79 27.83 -13.81
N PHE A 19 -0.61 27.51 -14.36
CA PHE A 19 -0.13 26.13 -14.53
C PHE A 19 0.58 25.56 -13.30
N MET A 20 0.63 26.29 -12.19
CA MET A 20 0.80 25.67 -10.87
C MET A 20 -0.51 24.94 -10.59
N LEU A 21 -0.64 23.75 -11.20
CA LEU A 21 -1.69 22.79 -10.87
C LEU A 21 -1.79 22.74 -9.33
N PRO A 22 -2.99 22.59 -8.76
CA PRO A 22 -3.08 22.29 -7.34
C PRO A 22 -2.07 21.19 -7.04
N VAL A 23 -1.20 21.41 -6.06
CA VAL A 23 -0.37 20.34 -5.51
C VAL A 23 -1.37 19.24 -5.19
N SER A 24 -1.40 18.21 -6.03
CA SER A 24 -2.27 17.07 -5.80
C SER A 24 -1.89 16.58 -4.42
N ALA A 25 -2.82 16.71 -3.46
CA ALA A 25 -2.64 16.09 -2.17
C ALA A 25 -2.30 14.61 -2.43
N TYR A 26 -1.25 14.11 -1.80
CA TYR A 26 -0.85 12.72 -1.96
C TYR A 26 -2.03 11.80 -1.70
N GLN A 27 -2.16 10.75 -2.50
CA GLN A 27 -3.29 9.84 -2.41
C GLN A 27 -2.86 8.49 -1.86
N PHE A 28 -3.72 7.86 -1.06
CA PHE A 28 -3.52 6.49 -0.63
C PHE A 28 -4.72 5.62 -0.98
N SER A 29 -4.49 4.33 -1.11
CA SER A 29 -5.55 3.34 -1.33
C SER A 29 -5.34 2.15 -0.41
N MET A 30 -6.42 1.43 -0.13
CA MET A 30 -6.35 0.22 0.68
C MET A 30 -7.28 -0.87 0.17
N THR A 31 -6.77 -2.10 0.15
CA THR A 31 -7.59 -3.32 0.05
C THR A 31 -7.51 -4.04 1.40
N ASN A 32 -8.65 -4.52 1.89
CA ASN A 32 -8.75 -5.25 3.15
C ASN A 32 -9.61 -6.49 2.95
N VAL A 33 -9.01 -7.68 3.06
CA VAL A 33 -9.74 -8.94 3.04
C VAL A 33 -9.58 -9.55 4.43
N GLU A 34 -10.63 -9.47 5.24
CA GLU A 34 -10.63 -9.96 6.62
C GLU A 34 -11.77 -10.93 6.93
N ASN A 35 -12.77 -11.03 6.06
CA ASN A 35 -13.80 -12.06 6.09
C ASN A 35 -13.64 -13.00 4.89
N TYR A 36 -13.43 -14.29 5.15
CA TYR A 36 -13.15 -15.33 4.16
C TYR A 36 -14.22 -16.41 4.17
N ASN A 37 -14.50 -16.95 2.98
CA ASN A 37 -15.48 -18.03 2.82
C ASN A 37 -14.96 -19.38 3.34
N SER A 38 -13.64 -19.59 3.31
CA SER A 38 -13.01 -20.88 3.58
C SER A 38 -11.80 -20.81 4.52
N GLN A 39 -11.21 -19.63 4.68
CA GLN A 39 -10.07 -19.40 5.56
C GLN A 39 -10.55 -18.89 6.92
N THR A 40 -9.63 -18.83 7.87
CA THR A 40 -9.93 -18.19 9.17
C THR A 40 -10.06 -16.70 8.96
N ASP A 41 -11.15 -16.10 9.45
CA ASP A 41 -11.33 -14.65 9.41
C ASP A 41 -10.24 -13.92 10.19
N LEU A 42 -9.84 -12.77 9.67
CA LEU A 42 -8.91 -11.84 10.30
C LEU A 42 -9.64 -10.67 11.00
N TYR A 43 -10.98 -10.63 10.89
CA TYR A 43 -11.79 -9.60 11.53
C TYR A 43 -11.60 -9.63 13.07
N PRO A 44 -11.47 -8.47 13.74
CA PRO A 44 -11.61 -7.08 13.24
C PRO A 44 -10.29 -6.38 12.88
N ASP A 45 -9.19 -7.11 12.74
CA ASP A 45 -7.85 -6.50 12.69
C ASP A 45 -7.60 -5.73 11.39
N GLY A 46 -8.22 -6.13 10.28
CA GLY A 46 -8.18 -5.40 9.01
C GLY A 46 -8.90 -4.05 9.10
N THR A 47 -10.09 -4.05 9.72
CA THR A 47 -10.86 -2.84 10.03
C THR A 47 -10.05 -1.88 10.89
N TYR A 48 -9.37 -2.36 11.93
CA TYR A 48 -8.51 -1.52 12.77
C TYR A 48 -7.27 -1.02 12.02
N SER A 49 -6.66 -1.86 11.18
CA SER A 49 -5.54 -1.44 10.33
C SER A 49 -5.94 -0.32 9.37
N HIS A 50 -7.12 -0.40 8.75
CA HIS A 50 -7.64 0.68 7.92
C HIS A 50 -7.83 1.97 8.71
N ALA A 51 -8.42 1.91 9.91
CA ALA A 51 -8.60 3.09 10.74
C ALA A 51 -7.25 3.77 11.04
N TYR A 52 -6.18 3.00 11.29
CA TYR A 52 -4.84 3.56 11.45
C TYR A 52 -4.29 4.19 10.17
N VAL A 53 -4.34 3.49 9.03
CA VAL A 53 -3.91 4.02 7.72
C VAL A 53 -4.64 5.33 7.42
N TYR A 54 -5.96 5.33 7.55
CA TYR A 54 -6.80 6.48 7.26
C TYR A 54 -6.46 7.67 8.15
N ASN A 55 -6.46 7.47 9.48
CA ASN A 55 -6.25 8.57 10.43
C ASN A 55 -4.85 9.18 10.33
N TRP A 56 -3.81 8.36 10.20
CA TRP A 56 -2.44 8.84 10.07
C TRP A 56 -2.24 9.64 8.79
N LEU A 57 -2.69 9.11 7.64
CA LEU A 57 -2.43 9.75 6.35
C LEU A 57 -3.32 10.99 6.14
N THR A 58 -4.61 10.93 6.51
CA THR A 58 -5.47 12.12 6.44
C THR A 58 -5.04 13.22 7.42
N GLY A 59 -4.47 12.83 8.58
CA GLY A 59 -3.81 13.76 9.50
C GLY A 59 -2.60 14.49 8.89
N GLN A 60 -1.99 13.93 7.84
CA GLN A 60 -0.92 14.56 7.05
C GLN A 60 -1.45 15.25 5.77
N GLY A 61 -2.77 15.38 5.62
CA GLY A 61 -3.40 16.01 4.46
C GLY A 61 -3.50 15.14 3.21
N TRP A 62 -3.25 13.82 3.32
CA TRP A 62 -3.47 12.89 2.22
C TRP A 62 -4.97 12.61 2.04
N SER A 63 -5.37 12.23 0.82
CA SER A 63 -6.75 11.79 0.54
C SER A 63 -6.81 10.30 0.18
N GLN A 64 -7.86 9.62 0.62
CA GLN A 64 -8.09 8.23 0.21
C GLN A 64 -8.67 8.19 -1.21
N ALA A 65 -7.97 7.53 -2.13
CA ALA A 65 -8.42 7.27 -3.49
C ALA A 65 -9.53 6.21 -3.51
N PHE A 66 -9.34 5.11 -2.77
CA PHE A 66 -10.36 4.09 -2.56
C PHE A 66 -10.06 3.24 -1.32
N TYR A 67 -11.09 2.54 -0.86
CA TYR A 67 -11.02 1.49 0.15
C TYR A 67 -11.96 0.36 -0.25
N GLN A 68 -11.41 -0.80 -0.62
CA GLN A 68 -12.20 -2.00 -0.94
C GLN A 68 -12.06 -3.05 0.15
N VAL A 69 -13.16 -3.76 0.40
CA VAL A 69 -13.29 -4.70 1.51
C VAL A 69 -13.86 -6.04 1.06
N ASP A 70 -13.25 -7.13 1.54
CA ASP A 70 -13.66 -8.52 1.40
C ASP A 70 -14.01 -8.94 -0.04
N THR A 71 -15.28 -9.23 -0.31
CA THR A 71 -15.77 -9.65 -1.63
C THR A 71 -15.71 -8.56 -2.70
N SER A 72 -15.43 -7.31 -2.31
CA SER A 72 -15.26 -6.19 -3.22
C SER A 72 -13.81 -6.01 -3.68
N VAL A 73 -12.86 -6.75 -3.08
CA VAL A 73 -11.46 -6.75 -3.49
C VAL A 73 -11.28 -7.69 -4.68
N ASP A 74 -10.74 -7.16 -5.77
CA ASP A 74 -10.45 -7.94 -6.97
C ASP A 74 -9.17 -7.48 -7.70
N ASP A 75 -8.87 -8.14 -8.82
CA ASP A 75 -7.67 -7.89 -9.64
C ASP A 75 -7.55 -6.43 -10.13
N THR A 76 -8.66 -5.71 -10.29
CA THR A 76 -8.65 -4.34 -10.79
C THR A 76 -8.09 -3.37 -9.75
N ASP A 77 -8.25 -3.67 -8.46
CA ASP A 77 -7.67 -2.88 -7.36
C ASP A 77 -6.14 -2.93 -7.37
N PHE A 78 -5.56 -4.03 -7.85
CA PHE A 78 -4.12 -4.23 -7.96
C PHE A 78 -3.54 -3.85 -9.34
N ALA A 79 -4.32 -3.11 -10.13
CA ALA A 79 -3.91 -2.59 -11.42
C ALA A 79 -3.54 -3.66 -12.47
N THR A 80 -4.14 -4.85 -12.40
CA THR A 80 -3.96 -5.89 -13.43
C THR A 80 -4.39 -5.42 -14.83
N SER A 81 -5.37 -4.53 -14.92
CA SER A 81 -5.87 -3.94 -16.18
C SER A 81 -5.52 -2.45 -16.32
N GLY A 82 -4.69 -1.90 -15.44
CA GLY A 82 -4.49 -0.46 -15.25
C GLY A 82 -5.44 0.12 -14.20
N GLY A 83 -5.26 1.39 -13.82
CA GLY A 83 -6.04 2.00 -12.73
C GLY A 83 -5.75 1.37 -11.36
N GLY A 84 -6.75 1.32 -10.47
CA GLY A 84 -6.60 0.74 -9.13
C GLY A 84 -5.53 1.44 -8.29
N LEU A 85 -4.65 0.67 -7.65
CA LEU A 85 -3.56 1.19 -6.82
C LEU A 85 -2.64 2.18 -7.54
N ASN A 86 -2.63 2.19 -8.87
CA ASN A 86 -1.85 3.15 -9.63
C ASN A 86 -2.40 4.58 -9.55
N ASN A 87 -3.66 4.74 -9.13
CA ASN A 87 -4.27 6.05 -8.88
C ASN A 87 -3.89 6.63 -7.52
N ALA A 88 -3.08 5.93 -6.71
CA ALA A 88 -2.63 6.37 -5.40
C ALA A 88 -1.10 6.37 -5.32
N ASP A 89 -0.50 7.25 -4.52
CA ASP A 89 0.94 7.25 -4.22
C ASP A 89 1.35 6.11 -3.28
N PHE A 90 0.43 5.67 -2.42
CA PHE A 90 0.64 4.61 -1.45
C PHE A 90 -0.51 3.61 -1.51
N HIS A 91 -0.19 2.32 -1.48
CA HIS A 91 -1.19 1.26 -1.36
C HIS A 91 -0.88 0.38 -0.16
N TYR A 92 -1.90 0.09 0.65
CA TYR A 92 -1.84 -0.87 1.74
C TYR A 92 -2.79 -2.02 1.44
N HIS A 93 -2.30 -3.25 1.43
CA HIS A 93 -3.13 -4.44 1.39
C HIS A 93 -3.06 -5.14 2.74
N TYR A 94 -4.22 -5.50 3.29
CA TYR A 94 -4.36 -6.34 4.46
C TYR A 94 -5.13 -7.61 4.09
N GLY A 95 -4.58 -8.77 4.45
CA GLY A 95 -5.23 -10.05 4.19
C GLY A 95 -4.31 -11.23 4.37
N HIS A 96 -4.81 -12.44 4.11
CA HIS A 96 -4.01 -13.65 4.06
C HIS A 96 -3.09 -13.64 2.85
N GLY A 97 -2.03 -14.41 2.97
CA GLY A 97 -1.17 -14.77 1.86
C GLY A 97 -0.61 -16.15 2.07
N ASP A 98 -0.29 -16.79 0.96
CA ASP A 98 0.14 -18.19 0.93
C ASP A 98 1.39 -18.34 0.06
N TRP A 99 2.07 -19.47 0.23
CA TRP A 99 3.22 -19.88 -0.57
C TRP A 99 3.05 -21.33 -0.99
N ILE A 100 2.52 -21.52 -2.20
CA ILE A 100 2.27 -22.84 -2.77
C ILE A 100 3.10 -22.98 -4.03
N SER A 101 3.79 -24.12 -4.18
CA SER A 101 4.51 -24.48 -5.42
C SER A 101 5.48 -23.39 -5.92
N SER A 102 6.13 -22.69 -4.99
CA SER A 102 7.02 -21.56 -5.28
C SER A 102 6.36 -20.32 -5.89
N VAL A 103 5.08 -20.10 -5.61
CA VAL A 103 4.33 -18.90 -5.98
C VAL A 103 3.73 -18.27 -4.73
N GLY A 104 3.91 -16.97 -4.57
CA GLY A 104 3.32 -16.18 -3.49
C GLY A 104 1.95 -15.66 -3.90
N TYR A 105 0.96 -15.85 -3.04
CA TYR A 105 -0.43 -15.47 -3.27
C TYR A 105 -0.85 -14.36 -2.31
N LEU A 106 -1.62 -13.40 -2.80
CA LEU A 106 -2.52 -12.59 -1.97
C LEU A 106 -3.92 -13.17 -2.11
N GLU A 107 -4.51 -13.58 -1.00
CA GLU A 107 -5.79 -14.27 -1.03
C GLU A 107 -6.95 -13.28 -1.10
N TYR A 108 -7.93 -13.57 -1.96
CA TYR A 108 -9.23 -12.88 -1.91
C TYR A 108 -10.18 -13.65 -1.01
N SER A 109 -11.32 -13.04 -0.65
CA SER A 109 -12.28 -13.61 0.32
C SER A 109 -12.79 -15.01 -0.06
N ASN A 110 -12.78 -15.35 -1.34
CA ASN A 110 -13.21 -16.64 -1.89
C ASN A 110 -12.04 -17.59 -2.27
N TYR A 111 -10.82 -17.35 -1.77
CA TYR A 111 -9.69 -18.28 -1.91
C TYR A 111 -10.12 -19.71 -1.53
N PRO A 112 -9.66 -20.77 -2.24
CA PRO A 112 -8.68 -20.78 -3.33
C PRO A 112 -9.23 -20.49 -4.73
N THR A 113 -10.46 -19.97 -4.85
CA THR A 113 -11.08 -19.71 -6.17
C THR A 113 -10.48 -18.50 -6.87
N SER A 114 -10.08 -17.48 -6.11
CA SER A 114 -9.32 -16.35 -6.65
C SER A 114 -8.33 -15.79 -5.64
N SER A 115 -7.30 -15.16 -6.19
CA SER A 115 -6.12 -14.65 -5.52
C SER A 115 -5.34 -13.79 -6.51
N LEU A 116 -4.51 -12.89 -6.03
CA LEU A 116 -3.51 -12.22 -6.86
C LEU A 116 -2.17 -12.96 -6.80
N ILE A 117 -1.54 -13.14 -7.96
CA ILE A 117 -0.15 -13.56 -8.07
C ILE A 117 0.69 -12.54 -8.86
N ARG A 118 1.99 -12.54 -8.59
CA ARG A 118 2.95 -11.59 -9.19
C ARG A 118 2.93 -11.50 -10.72
N THR A 119 2.61 -12.59 -11.44
CA THR A 119 2.61 -12.60 -12.92
C THR A 119 1.49 -11.75 -13.49
N GLU A 120 0.39 -11.60 -12.75
CA GLU A 120 -0.77 -10.82 -13.16
C GLU A 120 -0.50 -9.31 -13.09
N VAL A 121 0.50 -8.90 -12.30
CA VAL A 121 0.90 -7.50 -12.10
C VAL A 121 2.30 -7.18 -12.63
N TYR A 122 2.93 -8.10 -13.37
CA TYR A 122 4.29 -7.91 -13.90
C TYR A 122 4.41 -6.60 -14.70
N LYS A 123 5.30 -5.70 -14.25
CA LYS A 123 5.51 -4.36 -14.82
C LYS A 123 4.24 -3.51 -14.92
N LYS A 124 3.30 -3.65 -14.00
CA LYS A 124 2.06 -2.85 -13.96
C LYS A 124 2.03 -1.78 -12.87
N TRP A 125 2.84 -1.88 -11.81
CA TRP A 125 2.80 -0.92 -10.70
C TRP A 125 3.68 0.31 -10.94
N GLY A 126 3.06 1.50 -10.82
CA GLY A 126 3.62 2.81 -11.15
C GLY A 126 3.51 3.11 -12.64
N THR A 127 2.40 3.71 -13.09
CA THR A 127 2.04 3.82 -14.52
C THR A 127 2.45 5.11 -15.23
N SER A 128 2.84 6.19 -14.53
CA SER A 128 3.29 7.42 -15.19
C SER A 128 4.17 8.34 -14.33
N LEU A 129 4.74 9.38 -14.96
CA LEU A 129 5.47 10.47 -14.30
C LEU A 129 4.60 11.35 -13.37
N ILE A 130 3.27 11.26 -13.47
CA ILE A 130 2.33 12.18 -12.81
C ILE A 130 1.43 11.45 -11.79
N SER A 131 1.20 10.15 -12.01
CA SER A 131 0.52 9.25 -11.10
C SER A 131 1.34 7.98 -11.02
N ALA A 132 2.07 7.88 -9.91
CA ALA A 132 2.92 6.74 -9.61
C ALA A 132 2.52 6.25 -8.24
N ASN A 133 1.95 5.05 -8.16
CA ASN A 133 2.10 4.28 -6.95
C ASN A 133 3.59 4.18 -6.63
N LYS A 134 4.00 4.82 -5.54
CA LYS A 134 5.40 4.85 -5.09
C LYS A 134 5.68 3.65 -4.22
N TRP A 135 4.74 3.27 -3.36
CA TRP A 135 4.96 2.22 -2.36
C TRP A 135 3.73 1.35 -2.21
N VAL A 136 3.98 0.04 -2.14
CA VAL A 136 2.97 -0.97 -1.84
C VAL A 136 3.37 -1.69 -0.55
N VAL A 137 2.45 -1.83 0.39
CA VAL A 137 2.57 -2.70 1.56
C VAL A 137 1.64 -3.88 1.36
N LEU A 138 2.19 -5.10 1.41
CA LEU A 138 1.46 -6.36 1.40
C LEU A 138 1.54 -6.94 2.82
N ASP A 139 0.58 -6.59 3.67
CA ASP A 139 0.49 -7.05 5.06
C ASP A 139 -0.14 -8.45 5.15
N SER A 140 0.49 -9.38 4.43
CA SER A 140 0.03 -10.74 4.21
C SER A 140 1.17 -11.72 4.47
N CYS A 141 0.84 -12.87 5.05
CA CYS A 141 1.80 -13.96 5.27
C CYS A 141 2.44 -14.38 3.94
N TRP A 142 3.73 -14.73 3.99
CA TRP A 142 4.47 -15.40 2.90
C TRP A 142 4.49 -14.76 1.50
N ALA A 143 3.75 -13.68 1.24
CA ALA A 143 3.62 -13.09 -0.09
C ALA A 143 5.00 -12.77 -0.69
N LEU A 144 5.89 -12.17 0.09
CA LEU A 144 7.25 -11.80 -0.34
C LEU A 144 8.29 -12.90 -0.16
N LEU A 145 7.88 -14.14 0.18
CA LEU A 145 8.78 -15.29 0.00
C LEU A 145 9.02 -15.54 -1.51
N ASP A 146 8.06 -15.18 -2.36
CA ASP A 146 8.28 -15.03 -3.80
C ASP A 146 9.06 -13.74 -4.09
N LEU A 147 10.40 -13.85 -4.15
CA LEU A 147 11.25 -12.69 -4.45
C LEU A 147 10.97 -12.07 -5.84
N GLN A 148 10.23 -12.74 -6.72
CA GLN A 148 9.86 -12.20 -8.03
C GLN A 148 8.71 -11.18 -7.98
N TRP A 149 8.10 -10.90 -6.81
CA TRP A 149 7.17 -9.76 -6.64
C TRP A 149 7.81 -8.43 -7.02
N GLY A 150 9.13 -8.26 -6.89
CA GLY A 150 9.85 -7.08 -7.40
C GLY A 150 9.63 -6.84 -8.91
N GLY A 151 9.24 -7.87 -9.67
CA GLY A 151 8.87 -7.76 -11.08
C GLY A 151 7.57 -6.99 -11.33
N ALA A 152 6.70 -6.83 -10.34
CA ALA A 152 5.48 -6.02 -10.45
C ALA A 152 5.79 -4.54 -10.71
N LEU A 153 6.95 -4.06 -10.23
CA LEU A 153 7.36 -2.67 -10.27
C LEU A 153 7.75 -2.23 -11.69
N ARG A 154 7.02 -1.26 -12.23
CA ARG A 154 7.37 -0.49 -13.44
C ARG A 154 8.05 0.82 -13.07
N HIS A 155 7.39 1.65 -12.27
CA HIS A 155 7.92 2.93 -11.77
C HIS A 155 7.78 3.11 -10.25
N SER A 156 7.11 2.17 -9.56
CA SER A 156 7.05 2.14 -8.10
C SER A 156 8.44 1.97 -7.46
N HIS A 157 8.63 2.57 -6.29
CA HIS A 157 9.90 2.55 -5.55
C HIS A 157 10.13 1.24 -4.80
N GLY A 158 9.09 0.59 -4.28
CA GLY A 158 9.26 -0.66 -3.57
C GLY A 158 7.98 -1.32 -3.05
N ILE A 159 8.16 -2.55 -2.58
CA ILE A 159 7.14 -3.38 -1.95
C ILE A 159 7.66 -3.77 -0.56
N LEU A 160 6.82 -3.61 0.45
CA LEU A 160 7.05 -4.07 1.81
C LEU A 160 6.05 -5.18 2.13
N GLY A 161 6.42 -6.13 2.99
CA GLY A 161 5.58 -7.27 3.33
C GLY A 161 6.35 -8.37 4.07
N PHE A 162 5.82 -9.59 4.05
CA PHE A 162 6.40 -10.72 4.77
C PHE A 162 6.85 -11.87 3.86
N ALA A 163 8.02 -12.43 4.16
CA ALA A 163 8.50 -13.70 3.64
C ALA A 163 8.37 -14.83 4.69
N SER A 164 7.46 -14.65 5.65
CA SER A 164 7.19 -15.56 6.76
C SER A 164 5.71 -15.57 7.10
N ILE A 165 5.31 -16.52 7.95
CA ILE A 165 4.05 -16.40 8.68
C ILE A 165 4.11 -15.18 9.62
N LYS A 166 2.97 -14.51 9.79
CA LYS A 166 2.75 -13.45 10.80
C LYS A 166 1.41 -13.68 11.49
N TYR A 167 1.28 -13.13 12.70
CA TYR A 167 -0.04 -13.00 13.33
C TYR A 167 -0.71 -11.72 12.85
N SER A 168 -2.02 -11.79 12.72
CA SER A 168 -2.90 -10.63 12.61
C SER A 168 -2.73 -9.74 13.86
N ASP A 169 -2.29 -8.49 13.67
CA ASP A 169 -2.15 -7.52 14.75
C ASP A 169 -2.13 -6.08 14.19
N PRO A 170 -3.20 -5.28 14.39
CA PRO A 170 -3.29 -3.93 13.82
C PRO A 170 -2.29 -2.95 14.47
N ALA A 171 -1.66 -3.32 15.60
CA ALA A 171 -0.58 -2.53 16.18
C ALA A 171 0.63 -2.43 15.24
N LEU A 172 0.83 -3.40 14.34
CA LEU A 172 1.86 -3.34 13.29
C LEU A 172 1.67 -2.09 12.43
N THR A 173 0.48 -1.94 11.87
CA THR A 173 0.08 -0.82 11.01
C THR A 173 0.25 0.52 11.73
N ASN A 174 -0.22 0.60 12.98
CA ASN A 174 -0.10 1.81 13.79
C ASN A 174 1.36 2.16 14.09
N SER A 175 2.17 1.18 14.53
CA SER A 175 3.59 1.40 14.83
C SER A 175 4.38 1.76 13.59
N PHE A 176 4.08 1.16 12.44
CA PHE A 176 4.72 1.47 11.17
C PHE A 176 4.49 2.93 10.77
N LEU A 177 3.23 3.38 10.77
CA LEU A 177 2.89 4.74 10.38
C LEU A 177 3.39 5.79 11.38
N ASN A 178 3.36 5.48 12.67
CA ASN A 178 3.97 6.33 13.70
C ASN A 178 5.48 6.50 13.47
N ASN A 179 6.19 5.41 13.13
CA ASN A 179 7.62 5.48 12.80
C ASN A 179 7.90 6.36 11.57
N CYS A 180 7.07 6.24 10.53
CA CYS A 180 7.19 7.06 9.33
C CYS A 180 6.90 8.55 9.59
N ILE A 181 5.81 8.85 10.31
CA ILE A 181 5.27 10.22 10.37
C ILE A 181 5.84 11.00 11.55
N THR A 182 5.98 10.37 12.72
CA THR A 182 6.44 11.05 13.94
C THR A 182 7.95 11.03 14.08
N TYR A 183 8.60 9.92 13.71
CA TYR A 183 10.05 9.75 13.85
C TYR A 183 10.83 9.95 12.55
N ASP A 184 10.14 10.21 11.43
CA ASP A 184 10.73 10.46 10.11
C ASP A 184 11.71 9.35 9.67
N TYR A 185 11.43 8.11 10.06
CA TYR A 185 12.20 6.96 9.62
C TYR A 185 11.86 6.60 8.17
N SER A 186 12.85 6.09 7.42
CA SER A 186 12.60 5.56 6.08
C SER A 186 11.56 4.45 6.12
N LEU A 187 10.76 4.29 5.05
CA LEU A 187 9.70 3.26 5.02
C LEU A 187 10.21 1.85 5.33
N ALA A 188 11.39 1.49 4.81
CA ALA A 188 12.01 0.20 5.11
C ALA A 188 12.39 0.07 6.60
N SER A 189 13.02 1.10 7.18
CA SER A 189 13.38 1.13 8.60
C SER A 189 12.15 1.09 9.51
N SER A 190 11.11 1.85 9.16
CA SER A 190 9.83 1.89 9.88
C SER A 190 9.14 0.53 9.88
N TRP A 191 9.07 -0.13 8.71
CA TRP A 191 8.44 -1.45 8.57
C TRP A 191 9.20 -2.51 9.36
N GLN A 192 10.53 -2.52 9.26
CA GLN A 192 11.37 -3.42 10.03
C GLN A 192 11.24 -3.19 11.54
N SER A 193 11.30 -1.93 11.99
CA SER A 193 11.20 -1.58 13.40
C SER A 193 9.81 -1.91 13.99
N ALA A 194 8.73 -1.66 13.24
CA ALA A 194 7.37 -1.99 13.66
C ALA A 194 7.15 -3.52 13.74
N THR A 195 7.65 -4.24 12.74
CA THR A 195 7.64 -5.72 12.74
C THR A 195 8.36 -6.27 13.97
N GLN A 196 9.55 -5.72 14.27
CA GLN A 196 10.33 -6.13 15.44
C GLN A 196 9.62 -5.79 16.74
N SER A 197 9.10 -4.57 16.90
CA SER A 197 8.42 -4.18 18.14
C SER A 197 7.18 -5.03 18.38
N VAL A 198 6.29 -5.19 17.39
CA VAL A 198 5.01 -5.88 17.60
C VAL A 198 5.19 -7.39 17.78
N PHE A 199 6.06 -8.04 17.00
CA PHE A 199 6.15 -9.51 17.02
C PHE A 199 7.30 -10.08 17.87
N ILE A 200 8.31 -9.30 18.29
CA ILE A 200 9.29 -9.79 19.28
C ILE A 200 8.67 -9.88 20.68
N TRP A 201 7.80 -8.95 21.07
CA TRP A 201 7.13 -9.01 22.38
C TRP A 201 6.27 -10.27 22.53
N ARG A 202 5.63 -10.76 21.46
CA ARG A 202 4.82 -11.99 21.51
C ARG A 202 5.65 -13.28 21.57
N ARG A 203 6.87 -13.32 21.03
CA ARG A 203 7.80 -14.46 21.21
C ARG A 203 8.24 -14.64 22.67
N ASN A 204 8.33 -13.55 23.43
CA ASN A 204 8.72 -13.59 24.84
C ASN A 204 7.53 -13.85 25.79
N ALA A 205 6.28 -13.83 25.30
CA ALA A 205 5.06 -14.02 26.07
C ALA A 205 4.54 -15.49 26.11
N GLY A 206 5.37 -16.46 25.73
CA GLY A 206 5.14 -17.87 26.06
C GLY A 206 4.09 -18.63 25.24
N SER A 207 3.74 -18.18 24.03
CA SER A 207 2.88 -18.94 23.12
C SER A 207 3.46 -18.97 21.70
N CYS A 208 4.27 -20.00 21.44
CA CYS A 208 4.68 -20.40 20.09
C CYS A 208 4.81 -21.93 20.06
N SER A 209 3.79 -22.60 19.56
CA SER A 209 3.95 -23.90 18.91
C SER A 209 3.90 -23.65 17.41
N ILE A 210 4.95 -24.12 16.73
CA ILE A 210 5.06 -24.29 15.27
C ILE A 210 3.91 -25.15 14.78
#